data_AF-A0A7W0USP4-F1
#
_entry.id   AF-A0A7W0USP4-F1
#
_cell.length_a   1.000
_cell.length_b   1.000
_cell.length_c   1.000
_cell.angle_alpha   90.00
_cell.angle_beta   90.00
_cell.angle_gamma   90.00
#
_symmetry.space_group_name_H-M   'P 1'
#
loop_
_entity.id
_entity.type
_entity.pdbx_description
1 polymer ?
#
loop_
_entity_poly.entity_id
_entity_poly.type
_entity_poly.pdbx_seq_one_letter_code
_entity_poly.pdbx_strand_id
1 'polypeptide(L)'
;MLPRHFYSSIPSVHGLRATDRWRPPRTLVGVNGTDIQEQLEFARSVIPDHWPPDIHGDACRANGEPGFGPVESSFLYGFVYSKRPRKIVQVGAGVSTAVALRAARDAGHEVDLVAIDPYPTRFLRAAPVRLIEQGAQDVALGQLTDLERGDLLFVDSTHTVRADSEVNRLVLEVLPRLRPGVFVHFHDIYFPYDYQRDVLDEALYFWSESTLVQAFLIANERYRIATALSMLHYGAPDQLAELIPGYRPQPNRDGLRAGDGDFPASLYLLAG
;
A
#
# COMPACT_ATOMS: atom_id res chain seq x y z
N MET A 1 -17.37 21.86 -12.63
CA MET A 1 -16.40 21.73 -13.74
C MET A 1 -15.07 22.28 -13.28
N LEU A 2 -13.97 21.55 -13.46
CA LEU A 2 -12.62 22.04 -13.14
C LEU A 2 -11.99 22.71 -14.38
N PRO A 3 -11.16 23.77 -14.22
CA PRO A 3 -10.51 24.42 -15.36
C PRO A 3 -9.53 23.48 -16.05
N ARG A 4 -9.66 23.28 -17.36
CA ARG A 4 -8.61 22.66 -18.18
C ARG A 4 -7.49 23.67 -18.39
N HIS A 5 -6.56 23.73 -17.44
CA HIS A 5 -5.50 24.74 -17.41
C HIS A 5 -4.14 24.12 -17.08
N PHE A 6 -3.06 24.76 -17.51
CA PHE A 6 -1.69 24.33 -17.26
C PHE A 6 -1.36 24.18 -15.75
N TYR A 7 -1.97 24.99 -14.90
CA TYR A 7 -1.80 24.95 -13.44
C TYR A 7 -2.75 23.99 -12.72
N SER A 8 -3.59 23.25 -13.44
CA SER A 8 -4.43 22.20 -12.85
C SER A 8 -3.56 21.00 -12.49
N SER A 9 -3.72 20.48 -11.28
CA SER A 9 -3.12 19.20 -10.88
C SER A 9 -3.76 18.00 -11.59
N ILE A 10 -4.99 18.16 -12.10
CA ILE A 10 -5.65 17.13 -12.90
C ILE A 10 -5.16 17.22 -14.35
N PRO A 11 -4.55 16.16 -14.90
CA PRO A 11 -4.04 16.16 -16.26
C PRO A 11 -5.17 16.09 -17.29
N SER A 12 -4.90 16.60 -18.49
CA SER A 12 -5.80 16.37 -19.64
C SER A 12 -5.51 15.01 -20.24
N VAL A 13 -6.47 14.07 -20.19
CA VAL A 13 -6.35 12.74 -20.83
C VAL A 13 -6.02 12.87 -22.32
N HIS A 14 -6.64 13.80 -23.03
CA HIS A 14 -6.30 14.09 -24.43
C HIS A 14 -4.84 14.52 -24.59
N GLY A 15 -4.32 15.34 -23.67
CA GLY A 15 -2.91 15.73 -23.63
C GLY A 15 -1.98 14.55 -23.36
N LEU A 16 -2.32 13.68 -22.41
CA LEU A 16 -1.57 12.45 -22.13
C LEU A 16 -1.56 11.48 -23.31
N ARG A 17 -2.64 11.39 -24.09
CA ARG A 17 -2.68 10.57 -25.32
C ARG A 17 -1.82 11.13 -26.44
N ALA A 18 -1.59 12.45 -26.47
CA ALA A 18 -0.84 13.12 -27.52
C ALA A 18 0.69 13.02 -27.36
N THR A 19 1.20 12.47 -26.25
CA THR A 19 2.63 12.31 -26.01
C THR A 19 2.90 11.04 -25.19
N ASP A 20 4.08 10.47 -25.35
CA ASP A 20 4.57 9.30 -24.63
C ASP A 20 5.63 9.65 -23.57
N ARG A 21 6.07 10.91 -23.47
CA ARG A 21 7.17 11.35 -22.58
C ARG A 21 7.01 10.99 -21.12
N TRP A 22 5.77 10.86 -20.64
CA TRP A 22 5.45 10.50 -19.26
C TRP A 22 5.51 8.99 -19.01
N ARG A 23 5.41 8.16 -20.06
CA ARG A 23 5.23 6.72 -20.00
C ARG A 23 6.46 5.90 -19.61
N PRO A 24 7.71 6.30 -19.91
CA PRO A 24 8.86 5.54 -19.44
C PRO A 24 8.87 5.44 -17.90
N PRO A 25 9.23 4.27 -17.34
CA PRO A 25 9.32 4.11 -15.88
C PRO A 25 10.34 5.08 -15.30
N ARG A 26 10.12 5.52 -14.07
CA ARG A 26 11.11 6.33 -13.34
C ARG A 26 12.29 5.44 -12.97
N THR A 27 13.50 5.99 -13.06
CA THR A 27 14.73 5.23 -12.74
C THR A 27 14.88 4.91 -11.25
N LEU A 28 14.10 5.59 -10.40
CA LEU A 28 14.19 5.52 -8.93
C LEU A 28 15.62 5.78 -8.40
N VAL A 29 16.43 6.56 -9.14
CA VAL A 29 17.79 6.93 -8.71
C VAL A 29 17.74 7.62 -7.35
N GLY A 30 18.60 7.18 -6.43
CA GLY A 30 18.67 7.69 -5.07
C GLY A 30 17.63 7.10 -4.11
N VAL A 31 16.81 6.15 -4.55
CA VAL A 31 15.89 5.38 -3.68
C VAL A 31 16.57 4.08 -3.28
N ASN A 32 16.58 3.77 -1.98
CA ASN A 32 17.16 2.52 -1.47
C ASN A 32 16.19 1.34 -1.60
N GLY A 33 16.72 0.15 -1.88
CA GLY A 33 15.94 -1.10 -1.94
C GLY A 33 15.22 -1.34 -3.27
N THR A 34 15.67 -0.73 -4.37
CA THR A 34 15.07 -0.90 -5.70
C THR A 34 15.47 -2.19 -6.42
N ASP A 35 16.42 -2.95 -5.88
CA ASP A 35 16.85 -4.22 -6.47
C ASP A 35 15.76 -5.29 -6.38
N ILE A 36 15.39 -5.87 -7.52
CA ILE A 36 14.28 -6.83 -7.60
C ILE A 36 14.60 -8.15 -6.86
N GLN A 37 15.86 -8.60 -6.84
CA GLN A 37 16.22 -9.84 -6.14
C GLN A 37 16.15 -9.66 -4.63
N GLU A 38 16.65 -8.54 -4.10
CA GLU A 38 16.50 -8.22 -2.67
C GLU A 38 15.02 -8.14 -2.26
N GLN A 39 14.18 -7.54 -3.10
CA GLN A 39 12.74 -7.46 -2.84
C GLN A 39 12.05 -8.84 -2.88
N LEU A 40 12.48 -9.74 -3.79
CA LEU A 40 11.98 -11.11 -3.86
C LEU A 40 12.41 -11.94 -2.64
N GLU A 41 13.64 -11.76 -2.16
CA GLU A 41 14.13 -12.40 -0.94
C GLU A 41 13.30 -11.96 0.27
N PHE A 42 13.03 -10.65 0.39
CA PHE A 42 12.13 -10.15 1.44
C PHE A 42 10.73 -10.75 1.30
N ALA A 43 10.15 -10.74 0.09
CA ALA A 43 8.83 -11.29 -0.18
C ALA A 43 8.75 -12.76 0.23
N ARG A 44 9.73 -13.59 -0.17
CA ARG A 44 9.85 -14.99 0.27
C ARG A 44 9.89 -15.13 1.79
N SER A 45 10.59 -14.23 2.49
CA SER A 45 10.71 -14.26 3.96
C SER A 45 9.41 -14.02 4.72
N VAL A 46 8.35 -13.57 4.02
CA VAL A 46 7.04 -13.28 4.61
C VAL A 46 5.92 -14.17 4.07
N ILE A 47 6.22 -15.13 3.20
CA ILE A 47 5.21 -16.08 2.74
C ILE A 47 5.14 -17.27 3.72
N PRO A 48 3.96 -17.64 4.24
CA PRO A 48 3.80 -18.82 5.08
C PRO A 48 3.91 -20.10 4.24
N ASP A 49 4.39 -21.19 4.85
CA ASP A 49 4.46 -22.51 4.21
C ASP A 49 3.07 -23.03 3.80
N HIS A 50 2.04 -22.64 4.55
CA HIS A 50 0.67 -23.10 4.37
C HIS A 50 -0.29 -21.91 4.29
N TRP A 51 -1.01 -21.82 3.19
CA TRP A 51 -2.02 -20.80 2.96
C TRP A 51 -3.38 -21.26 3.49
N PRO A 52 -4.05 -20.46 4.32
CA PRO A 52 -5.42 -20.74 4.64
C PRO A 52 -6.32 -20.45 3.40
N PRO A 53 -7.47 -21.13 3.28
CA PRO A 53 -8.35 -20.90 2.16
C PRO A 53 -9.02 -19.53 2.23
N ASP A 54 -9.27 -18.94 1.05
CA ASP A 54 -10.12 -17.76 0.82
C ASP A 54 -9.88 -16.56 1.76
N ILE A 55 -8.62 -16.13 1.90
CA ILE A 55 -8.22 -14.99 2.75
C ILE A 55 -9.06 -13.74 2.46
N HIS A 56 -9.13 -13.37 1.18
CA HIS A 56 -9.82 -12.16 0.72
C HIS A 56 -11.34 -12.26 0.84
N GLY A 57 -11.93 -13.37 0.40
CA GLY A 57 -13.38 -13.56 0.46
C GLY A 57 -13.90 -13.60 1.90
N ASP A 58 -13.19 -14.26 2.82
CA ASP A 58 -13.52 -14.23 4.24
C ASP A 58 -13.44 -12.82 4.83
N ALA A 59 -12.40 -12.06 4.47
CA ALA A 59 -12.22 -10.70 4.94
C ALA A 59 -13.31 -9.75 4.42
N CYS A 60 -13.70 -9.88 3.15
CA CYS A 60 -14.83 -9.13 2.57
C CYS A 60 -16.15 -9.48 3.26
N ARG A 61 -16.41 -10.76 3.51
CA ARG A 61 -17.62 -11.22 4.23
C ARG A 61 -17.65 -10.69 5.66
N ALA A 62 -16.51 -10.70 6.35
CA ALA A 62 -16.40 -10.17 7.69
C ALA A 62 -16.64 -8.66 7.71
N ASN A 63 -16.01 -7.91 6.79
CA ASN A 63 -16.15 -6.45 6.70
C ASN A 63 -17.56 -6.01 6.27
N GLY A 64 -18.23 -6.82 5.43
CA GLY A 64 -19.56 -6.57 4.87
C GLY A 64 -19.56 -5.85 3.52
N GLU A 65 -18.38 -5.45 3.04
CA GLU A 65 -18.17 -4.79 1.74
C GLU A 65 -16.81 -5.20 1.16
N PRO A 66 -16.66 -5.21 -0.18
CA PRO A 66 -15.38 -5.47 -0.82
C PRO A 66 -14.42 -4.28 -0.64
N GLY A 67 -13.14 -4.59 -0.75
CA GLY A 67 -12.01 -3.66 -0.67
C GLY A 67 -10.73 -4.47 -0.68
N PHE A 68 -9.57 -3.82 -0.76
CA PHE A 68 -8.21 -4.41 -0.66
C PHE A 68 -7.99 -5.69 -1.49
N GLY A 69 -7.24 -5.62 -2.59
CA GLY A 69 -7.16 -6.69 -3.58
C GLY A 69 -6.78 -8.09 -3.03
N PRO A 70 -7.15 -9.19 -3.73
CA PRO A 70 -6.90 -10.55 -3.26
C PRO A 70 -5.41 -10.90 -3.14
N VAL A 71 -4.58 -10.34 -4.03
CA VAL A 71 -3.13 -10.51 -4.02
C VAL A 71 -2.53 -9.75 -2.84
N GLU A 72 -2.91 -8.48 -2.64
CA GLU A 72 -2.51 -7.71 -1.46
C GLU A 72 -2.98 -8.36 -0.15
N SER A 73 -4.18 -8.93 -0.12
CA SER A 73 -4.72 -9.65 1.04
C SER A 73 -3.87 -10.85 1.41
N SER A 74 -3.47 -11.64 0.41
CA SER A 74 -2.56 -12.78 0.62
C SER A 74 -1.20 -12.31 1.13
N PHE A 75 -0.64 -11.26 0.53
CA PHE A 75 0.66 -10.75 0.94
C PHE A 75 0.64 -10.15 2.36
N LEU A 76 -0.37 -9.33 2.69
CA LEU A 76 -0.56 -8.77 4.03
C LEU A 76 -0.74 -9.88 5.07
N TYR A 77 -1.53 -10.91 4.75
CA TYR A 77 -1.68 -12.07 5.61
C TYR A 77 -0.32 -12.70 5.92
N GLY A 78 0.48 -13.00 4.88
CA GLY A 78 1.80 -13.59 5.06
C GLY A 78 2.73 -12.70 5.88
N PHE A 79 2.74 -11.40 5.59
CA PHE A 79 3.50 -10.41 6.34
C PHE A 79 3.18 -10.44 7.83
N VAL A 80 1.92 -10.32 8.21
CA VAL A 80 1.51 -10.31 9.62
C VAL A 80 1.75 -11.67 10.27
N TYR A 81 1.47 -12.76 9.56
CA TYR A 81 1.71 -14.13 10.05
C TYR A 81 3.19 -14.36 10.40
N SER A 82 4.08 -13.92 9.53
CA SER A 82 5.52 -14.20 9.62
C SER A 82 6.27 -13.18 10.48
N LYS A 83 6.00 -11.88 10.33
CA LYS A 83 6.68 -10.82 11.08
C LYS A 83 6.14 -10.64 12.49
N ARG A 84 4.92 -11.09 12.76
CA ARG A 84 4.25 -11.03 14.07
C ARG A 84 4.34 -9.64 14.72
N PRO A 85 3.91 -8.56 14.03
CA PRO A 85 3.98 -7.22 14.59
C PRO A 85 3.22 -7.17 15.92
N ARG A 86 3.83 -6.57 16.95
CA ARG A 86 3.14 -6.41 18.24
C ARG A 86 2.02 -5.39 18.12
N LYS A 87 2.24 -4.33 17.33
CA LYS A 87 1.25 -3.29 17.08
C LYS A 87 1.11 -3.01 15.59
N ILE A 88 -0.13 -2.75 15.18
CA ILE A 88 -0.45 -2.22 13.85
C ILE A 88 -1.24 -0.93 14.05
N VAL A 89 -0.73 0.18 13.51
CA VAL A 89 -1.51 1.43 13.38
C VAL A 89 -1.96 1.51 11.94
N GLN A 90 -3.27 1.48 11.73
CA GLN A 90 -3.89 1.39 10.42
C GLN A 90 -4.71 2.64 10.12
N VAL A 91 -4.37 3.33 9.03
CA VAL A 91 -5.13 4.46 8.47
C VAL A 91 -5.83 3.98 7.21
N GLY A 92 -7.17 4.04 7.21
CA GLY A 92 -8.01 3.33 6.26
C GLY A 92 -8.14 1.86 6.68
N ALA A 93 -9.32 1.49 7.17
CA ALA A 93 -9.56 0.20 7.83
C ALA A 93 -10.74 -0.56 7.20
N GLY A 94 -10.81 -1.86 7.42
CA GLY A 94 -11.90 -2.71 6.91
C GLY A 94 -11.42 -4.10 6.51
N VAL A 95 -11.44 -4.42 5.21
CA VAL A 95 -11.00 -5.73 4.69
C VAL A 95 -9.58 -6.07 5.13
N SER A 96 -8.63 -5.15 4.97
CA SER A 96 -7.23 -5.31 5.40
C SER A 96 -7.10 -5.51 6.92
N THR A 97 -7.99 -4.90 7.73
CA THR A 97 -8.07 -5.14 9.18
C THR A 97 -8.49 -6.57 9.48
N ALA A 98 -9.51 -7.10 8.78
CA ALA A 98 -9.93 -8.49 8.93
C ALA A 98 -8.82 -9.47 8.54
N VAL A 99 -8.07 -9.17 7.47
CA VAL A 99 -6.88 -9.94 7.05
C VAL A 99 -5.81 -9.96 8.14
N ALA A 100 -5.44 -8.79 8.69
CA ALA A 100 -4.41 -8.67 9.72
C ALA A 100 -4.79 -9.42 11.01
N LEU A 101 -6.03 -9.27 11.48
CA LEU A 101 -6.53 -9.99 12.66
C LEU A 101 -6.53 -11.50 12.46
N ARG A 102 -6.96 -11.96 11.28
CA ARG A 102 -6.92 -13.39 10.92
C ARG A 102 -5.49 -13.92 10.94
N ALA A 103 -4.56 -13.22 10.29
CA ALA A 103 -3.16 -13.60 10.22
C ALA A 103 -2.52 -13.69 11.62
N ALA A 104 -2.81 -12.73 12.49
CA ALA A 104 -2.30 -12.75 13.86
C ALA A 104 -2.82 -13.94 14.67
N ARG A 105 -4.14 -14.19 14.59
CA ARG A 105 -4.79 -15.34 15.20
C ARG A 105 -4.19 -16.66 14.71
N ASP A 106 -4.07 -16.82 13.39
CA ASP A 106 -3.59 -18.06 12.77
C ASP A 106 -2.10 -18.30 13.07
N ALA A 107 -1.32 -17.24 13.29
CA ALA A 107 0.06 -17.32 13.80
C ALA A 107 0.14 -17.54 15.33
N GLY A 108 -0.98 -17.49 16.05
CA GLY A 108 -1.01 -17.62 17.50
C GLY A 108 -0.27 -16.47 18.21
N HIS A 109 -0.41 -15.23 17.75
CA HIS A 109 0.00 -14.05 18.52
C HIS A 109 -1.12 -13.03 18.67
N GLU A 110 -1.05 -12.27 19.74
CA GLU A 110 -1.89 -11.09 19.96
C GLU A 110 -1.27 -9.89 19.27
N VAL A 111 -2.11 -9.04 18.68
CA VAL A 111 -1.73 -7.80 18.02
C VAL A 111 -2.55 -6.66 18.59
N ASP A 112 -1.89 -5.58 19.01
CA ASP A 112 -2.56 -4.31 19.34
C ASP A 112 -2.85 -3.57 18.04
N LEU A 113 -4.06 -3.71 17.52
CA LEU A 113 -4.46 -3.06 16.27
C LEU A 113 -5.26 -1.79 16.57
N VAL A 114 -4.72 -0.65 16.13
CA VAL A 114 -5.38 0.65 16.13
C VAL A 114 -5.94 0.92 14.74
N ALA A 115 -7.26 0.97 14.62
CA ALA A 115 -7.95 1.24 13.35
C ALA A 115 -8.42 2.70 13.33
N ILE A 116 -7.95 3.48 12.36
CA ILE A 116 -8.30 4.89 12.18
C ILE A 116 -9.12 4.99 10.89
N ASP A 117 -10.40 5.30 11.05
CA ASP A 117 -11.33 5.41 9.93
C ASP A 117 -12.47 6.37 10.28
N PRO A 118 -12.74 7.41 9.48
CA PRO A 118 -13.83 8.35 9.74
C PRO A 118 -15.23 7.75 9.53
N TYR A 119 -15.34 6.64 8.81
CA TYR A 119 -16.61 6.02 8.42
C TYR A 119 -16.60 4.51 8.65
N PRO A 120 -16.35 4.03 9.89
CA PRO A 120 -16.06 2.63 10.10
C PRO A 120 -17.28 1.74 9.82
N THR A 121 -17.00 0.55 9.28
CA THR A 121 -18.01 -0.47 9.04
C THR A 121 -18.57 -1.04 10.35
N ARG A 122 -19.67 -1.78 10.26
CA ARG A 122 -20.21 -2.52 11.43
C ARG A 122 -19.20 -3.52 11.99
N PHE A 123 -18.39 -4.10 11.11
CA PHE A 123 -17.30 -4.98 11.48
C PHE A 123 -16.27 -4.27 12.34
N LEU A 124 -15.75 -3.11 11.90
CA LEU A 124 -14.73 -2.38 12.66
C LEU A 124 -15.20 -1.98 14.07
N ARG A 125 -16.48 -1.62 14.22
CA ARG A 125 -17.07 -1.31 15.54
C ARG A 125 -17.20 -2.52 16.47
N ALA A 126 -17.24 -3.73 15.92
CA ALA A 126 -17.39 -4.98 16.66
C ALA A 126 -16.07 -5.77 16.81
N ALA A 127 -15.07 -5.46 15.98
CA ALA A 127 -13.78 -6.12 15.96
C ALA A 127 -12.97 -5.82 17.24
N PRO A 128 -12.08 -6.72 17.67
CA PRO A 128 -11.21 -6.51 18.83
C PRO A 128 -10.05 -5.56 18.49
N VAL A 129 -10.39 -4.30 18.16
CA VAL A 129 -9.45 -3.25 17.75
C VAL A 129 -9.67 -1.99 18.55
N ARG A 130 -8.64 -1.15 18.66
CA ARG A 130 -8.81 0.21 19.17
C ARG A 130 -9.26 1.10 18.02
N LEU A 131 -10.56 1.31 17.91
CA LEU A 131 -11.15 2.14 16.86
C LEU A 131 -11.04 3.64 17.20
N ILE A 132 -10.59 4.43 16.22
CA ILE A 132 -10.58 5.89 16.25
C ILE A 132 -11.45 6.37 15.07
N GLU A 133 -12.68 6.79 15.37
CA GLU A 133 -13.65 7.25 14.35
C GLU A 133 -13.36 8.69 13.88
N GLN A 134 -12.19 8.91 13.27
CA GLN A 134 -11.71 10.22 12.80
C GLN A 134 -10.86 10.06 11.54
N GLY A 135 -10.73 11.14 10.75
CA GLY A 135 -9.72 11.20 9.71
C GLY A 135 -8.32 11.34 10.31
N ALA A 136 -7.29 10.78 9.66
CA ALA A 136 -5.93 10.80 10.16
C ALA A 136 -5.34 12.23 10.29
N GLN A 137 -5.93 13.22 9.60
CA GLN A 137 -5.60 14.64 9.79
C GLN A 137 -5.96 15.17 11.18
N ASP A 138 -6.94 14.57 11.86
CA ASP A 138 -7.41 15.01 13.18
C ASP A 138 -6.80 14.20 14.33
N VAL A 139 -6.32 12.98 14.03
CA VAL A 139 -5.69 12.10 15.02
C VAL A 139 -4.38 12.69 15.54
N ALA A 140 -4.18 12.64 16.85
CA ALA A 140 -2.97 13.14 17.49
C ALA A 140 -1.72 12.43 16.94
N LEU A 141 -0.69 13.20 16.61
CA LEU A 141 0.53 12.68 15.98
C LEU A 141 1.16 11.54 16.80
N GLY A 142 1.13 11.64 18.14
CA GLY A 142 1.63 10.61 19.03
C GLY A 142 0.96 9.25 18.81
N GLN A 143 -0.32 9.20 18.45
CA GLN A 143 -1.03 7.94 18.17
C GLN A 143 -0.62 7.35 16.81
N LEU A 144 -0.33 8.20 15.82
CA LEU A 144 0.15 7.78 14.49
C LEU A 144 1.59 7.28 14.53
N THR A 145 2.39 7.78 15.49
CA THR A 145 3.83 7.47 15.62
C THR A 145 4.15 6.51 16.78
N ASP A 146 3.15 5.99 17.49
CA ASP A 146 3.34 5.08 18.63
C ASP A 146 3.67 3.65 18.16
N LEU A 147 4.77 3.53 17.41
CA LEU A 147 5.26 2.30 16.79
C LEU A 147 6.73 2.07 17.16
N GLU A 148 7.06 0.81 17.42
CA GLU A 148 8.42 0.38 17.71
C GLU A 148 8.94 -0.59 16.63
N ARG A 149 10.21 -0.97 16.74
CA ARG A 149 10.83 -1.93 15.81
C ARG A 149 9.99 -3.20 15.68
N GLY A 150 9.67 -3.57 14.44
CA GLY A 150 8.85 -4.72 14.10
C GLY A 150 7.35 -4.43 14.01
N ASP A 151 6.89 -3.28 14.51
CA ASP A 151 5.50 -2.82 14.37
C ASP A 151 5.23 -2.30 12.95
N LEU A 152 3.95 -2.20 12.58
CA LEU A 152 3.52 -1.81 11.24
C LEU A 152 2.66 -0.53 11.28
N LEU A 153 3.05 0.47 10.49
CA LEU A 153 2.14 1.52 10.02
C LEU A 153 1.51 1.05 8.71
N PHE A 154 0.19 0.91 8.63
CA PHE A 154 -0.54 0.56 7.42
C PHE A 154 -1.29 1.78 6.89
N VAL A 155 -1.06 2.16 5.63
CA VAL A 155 -1.63 3.36 5.01
C VAL A 155 -2.41 2.99 3.76
N ASP A 156 -3.72 3.17 3.82
CA ASP A 156 -4.66 3.09 2.70
C ASP A 156 -5.55 4.35 2.77
N SER A 157 -4.97 5.48 2.36
CA SER A 157 -5.52 6.81 2.61
C SER A 157 -6.27 7.36 1.40
N THR A 158 -6.52 8.67 1.36
CA THR A 158 -7.15 9.34 0.21
C THR A 158 -6.31 9.37 -1.08
N HIS A 159 -5.04 8.96 -1.03
CA HIS A 159 -4.06 8.94 -2.16
C HIS A 159 -3.83 10.29 -2.87
N THR A 160 -4.46 11.36 -2.39
CA THR A 160 -4.56 12.64 -3.10
C THR A 160 -3.72 13.70 -2.40
N VAL A 161 -2.72 14.23 -3.12
CA VAL A 161 -1.85 15.32 -2.63
C VAL A 161 -2.58 16.65 -2.78
N ARG A 162 -3.05 17.22 -1.66
CA ARG A 162 -3.70 18.54 -1.65
C ARG A 162 -3.55 19.22 -0.28
N ALA A 163 -3.95 20.49 -0.20
CA ALA A 163 -4.13 21.13 1.11
C ALA A 163 -5.10 20.28 1.95
N ASP A 164 -4.74 20.06 3.21
CA ASP A 164 -5.52 19.27 4.17
C ASP A 164 -5.71 17.79 3.74
N SER A 165 -4.71 17.18 3.10
CA SER A 165 -4.72 15.74 2.78
C SER A 165 -4.02 14.90 3.85
N GLU A 166 -4.62 13.77 4.20
CA GLU A 166 -4.03 12.78 5.10
C GLU A 166 -2.67 12.29 4.62
N VAL A 167 -2.53 11.95 3.34
CA VAL A 167 -1.27 11.46 2.78
C VAL A 167 -0.11 12.45 2.97
N ASN A 168 -0.35 13.75 2.80
CA ASN A 168 0.67 14.77 3.09
C ASN A 168 1.10 14.73 4.55
N ARG A 169 0.15 14.64 5.49
CA ARG A 169 0.49 14.55 6.93
C ARG A 169 1.24 13.25 7.23
N LEU A 170 0.83 12.12 6.66
CA LEU A 170 1.49 10.84 6.85
C LEU A 170 2.94 10.88 6.34
N VAL A 171 3.16 11.31 5.11
CA VAL A 171 4.50 11.34 4.49
C VAL A 171 5.38 12.43 5.10
N LEU A 172 4.86 13.64 5.34
CA LEU A 172 5.66 14.79 5.76
C LEU A 172 5.83 14.90 7.28
N GLU A 173 4.90 14.37 8.07
CA GLU A 173 4.95 14.49 9.54
C GLU A 173 5.05 13.15 10.27
N VAL A 174 4.40 12.09 9.81
CA VAL A 174 4.46 10.78 10.50
C VAL A 174 5.75 10.05 10.17
N LEU A 175 6.06 9.83 8.89
CA LEU A 175 7.24 9.05 8.49
C LEU A 175 8.53 9.58 9.14
N PRO A 176 8.89 10.88 9.10
CA PRO A 176 10.16 11.35 9.67
C PRO A 176 10.36 11.03 11.16
N ARG A 177 9.28 10.78 11.90
CA ARG A 177 9.25 10.54 13.35
C ARG A 177 9.18 9.07 13.73
N LEU A 178 8.99 8.16 12.76
CA LEU A 178 8.98 6.73 13.06
C LEU A 178 10.36 6.27 13.55
N ARG A 179 10.33 5.31 14.47
CA ARG A 179 11.54 4.72 15.04
C ARG A 179 12.19 3.76 14.03
N PRO A 180 13.52 3.59 14.07
CA PRO A 180 14.21 2.56 13.31
C PRO A 180 13.58 1.17 13.53
N GLY A 181 13.47 0.40 12.45
CA GLY A 181 12.90 -0.94 12.42
C GLY A 181 11.38 -1.01 12.30
N VAL A 182 10.67 0.12 12.24
CA VAL A 182 9.22 0.14 11.95
C VAL A 182 9.00 -0.17 10.47
N PHE A 183 8.05 -1.06 10.18
CA PHE A 183 7.58 -1.29 8.81
C PHE A 183 6.48 -0.29 8.46
N VAL A 184 6.46 0.15 7.21
CA VAL A 184 5.41 1.03 6.69
C VAL A 184 4.84 0.42 5.42
N HIS A 185 3.54 0.27 5.37
CA HIS A 185 2.80 -0.14 4.18
C HIS A 185 2.07 1.06 3.58
N PHE A 186 2.13 1.18 2.26
CA PHE A 186 1.28 2.07 1.47
C PHE A 186 0.53 1.24 0.42
N HIS A 187 -0.78 1.43 0.33
CA HIS A 187 -1.60 0.91 -0.76
C HIS A 187 -1.54 1.84 -1.99
N ASP A 188 -1.84 1.30 -3.18
CA ASP A 188 -1.91 2.06 -4.44
C ASP A 188 -0.62 2.84 -4.80
N ILE A 189 0.53 2.20 -4.60
CA ILE A 189 1.82 2.68 -5.13
C ILE A 189 2.18 1.94 -6.41
N TYR A 190 2.41 2.70 -7.48
CA TYR A 190 2.54 2.20 -8.86
C TYR A 190 3.99 2.09 -9.34
N PHE A 191 4.97 2.06 -8.42
CA PHE A 191 6.38 2.03 -8.77
C PHE A 191 6.73 0.93 -9.78
N PRO A 192 7.61 1.21 -10.77
CA PRO A 192 8.39 2.45 -10.95
C PRO A 192 7.63 3.56 -11.70
N TYR A 193 6.32 3.45 -11.90
CA TYR A 193 5.49 4.48 -12.52
C TYR A 193 4.91 5.41 -11.44
N ASP A 194 4.66 6.65 -11.84
CA ASP A 194 4.10 7.71 -10.98
C ASP A 194 2.62 8.00 -11.28
N TYR A 195 1.97 7.11 -12.04
CA TYR A 195 0.57 7.21 -12.47
C TYR A 195 -0.16 5.88 -12.34
N GLN A 196 -1.48 5.96 -12.19
CA GLN A 196 -2.37 4.81 -12.18
C GLN A 196 -2.45 4.14 -13.55
N ARG A 197 -2.60 2.82 -13.56
CA ARG A 197 -2.56 2.01 -14.79
C ARG A 197 -3.70 2.27 -15.77
N ASP A 198 -4.77 2.88 -15.30
CA ASP A 198 -6.01 3.20 -16.01
C ASP A 198 -6.16 4.70 -16.32
N VAL A 199 -5.10 5.50 -16.12
CA VAL A 199 -5.09 6.98 -16.24
C VAL A 199 -5.62 7.53 -17.57
N LEU A 200 -5.62 6.72 -18.63
CA LEU A 200 -6.11 7.11 -19.95
C LEU A 200 -7.58 6.77 -20.20
N ASP A 201 -8.16 5.84 -19.44
CA ASP A 201 -9.41 5.19 -19.79
C ASP A 201 -10.47 5.39 -18.70
N GLU A 202 -10.28 4.77 -17.52
CA GLU A 202 -11.30 4.64 -16.47
C GLU A 202 -11.05 5.50 -15.23
N ALA A 203 -9.87 6.13 -15.13
CA ALA A 203 -9.48 6.88 -13.96
C ALA A 203 -10.47 8.03 -13.65
N LEU A 204 -11.21 7.88 -12.55
CA LEU A 204 -12.07 8.94 -11.98
C LEU A 204 -11.27 9.93 -11.12
N TYR A 205 -10.19 9.44 -10.51
CA TYR A 205 -9.28 10.20 -9.66
C TYR A 205 -7.87 10.15 -10.27
N PHE A 206 -7.04 11.14 -9.94
CA PHE A 206 -5.67 11.24 -10.43
C PHE A 206 -4.73 11.32 -9.23
N TRP A 207 -4.47 10.16 -8.64
CA TRP A 207 -3.66 10.07 -7.44
C TRP A 207 -2.21 10.44 -7.72
N SER A 208 -1.58 11.13 -6.77
CA SER A 208 -0.18 11.58 -6.87
C SER A 208 0.66 11.06 -5.71
N GLU A 209 0.12 10.13 -4.92
CA GLU A 209 0.81 9.55 -3.76
C GLU A 209 2.09 8.83 -4.15
N SER A 210 2.12 8.07 -5.25
CA SER A 210 3.35 7.45 -5.76
C SER A 210 4.46 8.49 -5.96
N THR A 211 4.14 9.66 -6.52
CA THR A 211 5.11 10.76 -6.69
C THR A 211 5.59 11.30 -5.35
N LEU A 212 4.69 11.54 -4.39
CA LEU A 212 5.02 12.06 -3.07
C LEU A 212 5.91 11.09 -2.28
N VAL A 213 5.56 9.81 -2.27
CA VAL A 213 6.35 8.76 -1.61
C VAL A 213 7.71 8.62 -2.28
N GLN A 214 7.79 8.65 -3.62
CA GLN A 214 9.07 8.64 -4.32
C GLN A 214 9.94 9.82 -3.90
N ALA A 215 9.38 11.03 -3.88
CA ALA A 215 10.10 12.23 -3.47
C ALA A 215 10.63 12.13 -2.03
N PHE A 216 9.86 11.54 -1.11
CA PHE A 216 10.29 11.29 0.26
C PHE A 216 11.46 10.29 0.35
N LEU A 217 11.52 9.31 -0.55
CA LEU A 217 12.53 8.25 -0.54
C LEU A 217 13.85 8.65 -1.21
N ILE A 218 13.83 9.59 -2.17
CA ILE A 218 15.04 10.04 -2.87
C ILE A 218 16.03 10.64 -1.87
N ALA A 219 17.25 10.10 -1.85
CA ALA A 219 18.34 10.51 -0.97
C ALA A 219 18.01 10.42 0.54
N ASN A 220 17.01 9.61 0.91
CA ASN A 220 16.63 9.39 2.29
C ASN A 220 17.17 8.04 2.78
N GLU A 221 18.36 8.08 3.38
CA GLU A 221 19.05 6.87 3.87
C GLU A 221 18.33 6.18 5.04
N ARG A 222 17.41 6.87 5.72
CA ARG A 222 16.61 6.30 6.81
C ARG A 222 15.47 5.42 6.32
N TYR A 223 15.23 5.32 5.02
CA TYR A 223 14.17 4.49 4.48
C TYR A 223 14.70 3.64 3.33
N ARG A 224 14.24 2.40 3.28
CA ARG A 224 14.44 1.52 2.14
C ARG A 224 13.13 0.84 1.77
N ILE A 225 12.97 0.56 0.48
CA ILE A 225 11.96 -0.38 0.01
C ILE A 225 12.37 -1.77 0.50
N ALA A 226 11.48 -2.41 1.27
CA ALA A 226 11.61 -3.81 1.64
C ALA A 226 11.07 -4.68 0.49
N THR A 227 9.89 -4.32 -0.03
CA THR A 227 9.36 -4.88 -1.27
C THR A 227 8.28 -3.96 -1.84
N ALA A 228 8.17 -3.87 -3.16
CA ALA A 228 7.06 -3.19 -3.83
C ALA A 228 6.41 -4.19 -4.78
N LEU A 229 5.16 -4.59 -4.49
CA LEU A 229 4.50 -5.63 -5.28
C LEU A 229 4.28 -5.18 -6.74
N SER A 230 4.13 -3.88 -6.99
CA SER A 230 4.09 -3.32 -8.34
C SER A 230 5.41 -3.52 -9.08
N MET A 231 6.56 -3.29 -8.42
CA MET A 231 7.89 -3.50 -9.02
C MET A 231 8.13 -4.98 -9.31
N LEU A 232 7.71 -5.87 -8.41
CA LEU A 232 7.76 -7.31 -8.65
C LEU A 232 6.84 -7.74 -9.80
N HIS A 233 5.63 -7.17 -9.89
CA HIS A 233 4.71 -7.40 -11.01
C HIS A 233 5.34 -7.02 -12.36
N TYR A 234 6.03 -5.86 -12.43
CA TYR A 234 6.66 -5.41 -13.67
C TYR A 234 7.97 -6.13 -13.99
N GLY A 235 8.79 -6.46 -12.98
CA GLY A 235 10.16 -6.93 -13.16
C GLY A 235 10.36 -8.44 -12.97
N ALA A 236 9.47 -9.13 -12.26
CA ALA A 236 9.57 -10.55 -11.93
C ALA A 236 8.18 -11.21 -11.71
N PRO A 237 7.25 -11.11 -12.69
CA PRO A 237 5.87 -11.58 -12.51
C PRO A 237 5.78 -13.10 -12.28
N ASP A 238 6.61 -13.90 -12.93
CA ASP A 238 6.61 -15.36 -12.80
C ASP A 238 7.04 -15.77 -11.39
N GLN A 239 8.10 -15.16 -10.86
CA GLN A 239 8.55 -15.39 -9.48
C GLN A 239 7.50 -14.92 -8.47
N LEU A 240 6.82 -13.80 -8.73
CA LEU A 240 5.72 -13.37 -7.86
C LEU A 240 4.55 -14.37 -7.87
N ALA A 241 4.26 -15.01 -9.02
CA ALA A 241 3.24 -16.05 -9.15
C ALA A 241 3.61 -17.36 -8.43
N GLU A 242 4.90 -17.65 -8.28
CA GLU A 242 5.35 -18.73 -7.41
C GLU A 242 5.10 -18.44 -5.92
N LEU A 243 5.12 -17.16 -5.51
CA LEU A 243 4.97 -16.74 -4.12
C LEU A 243 3.52 -16.60 -3.68
N ILE A 244 2.64 -16.10 -4.54
CA ILE A 244 1.26 -15.76 -4.18
C ILE A 244 0.28 -16.68 -4.90
N PRO A 245 -0.46 -17.54 -4.16
CA PRO A 245 -1.43 -18.44 -4.76
C PRO A 245 -2.50 -17.70 -5.57
N GLY A 246 -2.76 -18.18 -6.78
CA GLY A 246 -3.82 -17.66 -7.62
C GLY A 246 -3.53 -16.33 -8.31
N TYR A 247 -2.37 -15.70 -8.06
CA TYR A 247 -1.95 -14.50 -8.76
C TYR A 247 -1.77 -14.77 -10.26
N ARG A 248 -2.49 -14.02 -11.08
CA ARG A 248 -2.40 -14.05 -12.55
C ARG A 248 -1.92 -12.68 -13.03
N PRO A 249 -0.67 -12.54 -13.48
CA PRO A 249 -0.12 -11.22 -13.80
C PRO A 249 -0.91 -10.54 -14.92
N GLN A 250 -1.49 -9.38 -14.61
CA GLN A 250 -2.12 -8.51 -15.60
C GLN A 250 -1.09 -8.02 -16.63
N PRO A 251 -1.30 -8.22 -17.94
CA PRO A 251 -0.37 -7.72 -18.95
C PRO A 251 -0.33 -6.19 -18.93
N ASN A 252 0.82 -5.61 -19.27
CA ASN A 252 1.03 -4.18 -19.26
C ASN A 252 1.76 -3.68 -20.51
N ARG A 253 1.58 -2.40 -20.81
CA ARG A 253 2.36 -1.67 -21.82
C ARG A 253 2.71 -0.31 -21.25
N ASP A 254 4.01 -0.09 -21.01
CA ASP A 254 4.52 1.12 -20.36
C ASP A 254 3.78 1.42 -19.05
N GLY A 255 3.62 0.39 -18.19
CA GLY A 255 2.92 0.50 -16.91
C GLY A 255 1.40 0.51 -16.99
N LEU A 256 0.81 0.82 -18.15
CA LEU A 256 -0.65 0.85 -18.34
C LEU A 256 -1.25 -0.55 -18.40
N ARG A 257 -2.54 -0.68 -18.05
CA ARG A 257 -3.29 -1.93 -18.19
C ARG A 257 -3.44 -2.30 -19.67
N ALA A 258 -3.09 -3.54 -20.04
CA ALA A 258 -3.18 -4.04 -21.41
C ALA A 258 -4.10 -5.27 -21.57
N GLY A 259 -4.77 -5.70 -20.50
CA GLY A 259 -5.66 -6.85 -20.49
C GLY A 259 -6.09 -7.21 -19.07
N ASP A 260 -6.73 -8.38 -18.93
CA ASP A 260 -7.23 -8.88 -17.66
C ASP A 260 -6.15 -9.54 -16.81
N GLY A 261 -6.39 -9.60 -15.50
CA GLY A 261 -5.49 -10.18 -14.52
C GLY A 261 -5.32 -9.27 -13.31
N ASP A 262 -4.46 -9.70 -12.41
CA ASP A 262 -4.19 -9.05 -11.13
C ASP A 262 -3.02 -8.07 -11.23
N PHE A 263 -3.14 -6.97 -10.49
CA PHE A 263 -2.07 -6.00 -10.29
C PHE A 263 -2.01 -5.60 -8.81
N PRO A 264 -1.01 -6.09 -8.05
CA PRO A 264 -0.84 -5.67 -6.68
C PRO A 264 -0.05 -4.35 -6.58
N ALA A 265 -0.56 -3.40 -5.80
CA ALA A 265 0.03 -2.06 -5.66
C ALA A 265 0.49 -1.74 -4.22
N SER A 266 0.72 -2.76 -3.40
CA SER A 266 1.24 -2.56 -2.04
C SER A 266 2.76 -2.33 -2.03
N LEU A 267 3.18 -1.25 -1.38
CA LEU A 267 4.57 -0.94 -1.07
C LEU A 267 4.84 -1.19 0.41
N TYR A 268 5.93 -1.88 0.73
CA TYR A 268 6.45 -2.03 2.08
C TYR A 268 7.81 -1.36 2.19
N LEU A 269 7.92 -0.43 3.13
CA LEU A 269 9.16 0.24 3.53
C LEU A 269 9.64 -0.28 4.88
N LEU A 270 10.93 -0.16 5.11
CA LEU A 270 11.56 -0.33 6.42
C LEU A 270 12.26 0.96 6.82
N ALA A 271 11.90 1.49 7.99
CA ALA A 271 12.62 2.60 8.62
C ALA A 271 13.96 2.10 9.18
N GLY A 272 15.03 2.84 8.93
CA GLY A 272 16.41 2.61 9.37
C GLY A 272 16.87 3.57 10.46
#